data_AF-A0A519RR67-F1
#
_entry.id   AF-A0A519RR67-F1
#
_cell.length_a   1.000
_cell.length_b   1.000
_cell.length_c   1.000
_cell.angle_alpha   90.00
_cell.angle_beta   90.00
_cell.angle_gamma   90.00
#
_symmetry.space_group_name_H-M   'P 1'
#
loop_
_entity.id
_entity.type
_entity.pdbx_description
1 polymer ?
#
loop_
_entity_poly.entity_id
_entity_poly.type
_entity_poly.pdbx_seq_one_letter_code
_entity_poly.pdbx_strand_id
1 'polypeptide(L)'
;MNTISRLRYFLYLSILIVGCTTGKNALQKGDYDAAVSKAVDRLRSSPQNKEAMQVLPQAFDLALQTHLRKIDEAKISADALKWETILYNYQRINQLSDEVNSCPSCLSLVPNPPKYVKEFEDSKYQAAEARYLLGERALRENNRQSAKIAYNHFLKAESLYPSLKGLKDKIEDAYWAAVLKVVVQPAVINGNAYRLSNDYFQQQITNYLATYRGNSFVRFYTEQE
;
A
#
# COMPACT_ATOMS: atom_id res chain seq x y z
N MET A 1 26.51 -35.90 15.57
CA MET A 1 26.51 -34.53 16.13
C MET A 1 27.30 -33.50 15.32
N ASN A 2 28.19 -33.88 14.39
CA ASN A 2 29.04 -32.93 13.63
C ASN A 2 28.36 -32.24 12.43
N THR A 3 27.23 -32.76 11.94
CA THR A 3 26.48 -32.19 10.80
C THR A 3 25.65 -30.96 11.18
N ILE A 4 25.05 -30.95 12.38
CA ILE A 4 24.23 -29.83 12.88
C ILE A 4 25.10 -28.61 13.23
N SER A 5 26.33 -28.83 13.69
CA SER A 5 27.30 -27.76 13.95
C SER A 5 27.78 -27.08 12.65
N ARG A 6 28.03 -27.86 11.59
CA ARG A 6 28.40 -27.34 10.26
C ARG A 6 27.26 -26.57 9.59
N LEU A 7 26.01 -27.04 9.76
CA LEU A 7 24.82 -26.36 9.23
C LEU A 7 24.58 -25.01 9.92
N ARG A 8 24.81 -24.93 11.24
CA ARG A 8 24.78 -23.66 12.00
C ARG A 8 25.86 -22.69 11.51
N TYR A 9 27.08 -23.16 11.27
CA TYR A 9 28.16 -22.33 10.74
C TYR A 9 27.86 -21.76 9.35
N PHE A 10 27.25 -22.56 8.47
CA PHE A 10 26.77 -22.08 7.17
C PHE A 10 25.64 -21.05 7.30
N LEU A 11 24.73 -21.21 8.26
CA LEU A 11 23.67 -20.26 8.53
C LEU A 11 24.22 -18.92 9.06
N TYR A 12 25.19 -18.93 9.98
CA TYR A 12 25.88 -17.73 10.45
C TYR A 12 26.74 -17.05 9.38
N LEU A 13 27.39 -17.82 8.50
CA LEU A 13 28.20 -17.28 7.40
C LEU A 13 27.33 -16.65 6.30
N SER A 14 26.12 -17.17 6.06
CA SER A 14 25.18 -16.59 5.08
C SER A 14 24.64 -15.21 5.49
N ILE A 15 24.58 -14.90 6.79
CA ILE A 15 24.14 -13.59 7.31
C ILE A 15 25.20 -12.50 7.07
N LEU A 16 26.47 -12.86 6.83
CA LEU A 16 27.56 -11.91 6.57
C LEU A 16 27.65 -11.46 5.10
N ILE A 17 26.88 -12.05 4.18
CA ILE A 17 26.87 -11.69 2.75
C ILE A 17 25.76 -10.67 2.42
N VAL A 18 25.18 -10.01 3.43
CA VAL A 18 24.41 -8.78 3.19
C VAL A 18 25.41 -7.70 2.82
N GLY A 19 25.84 -7.72 1.56
CA GLY A 19 26.81 -6.77 1.03
C GLY A 19 26.28 -5.35 1.22
N CYS A 20 27.01 -4.54 1.98
CA CYS A 20 26.88 -3.09 1.97
C CYS A 20 27.14 -2.61 0.54
N THR A 21 26.09 -2.55 -0.26
CA THR A 21 26.15 -2.04 -1.63
C THR A 21 26.40 -0.54 -1.54
N THR A 22 27.51 -0.04 -2.07
CA THR A 22 27.84 1.39 -2.07
C THR A 22 26.95 2.17 -3.05
N GLY A 23 26.90 3.51 -2.91
CA GLY A 23 26.18 4.38 -3.85
C GLY A 23 26.68 4.21 -5.29
N LYS A 24 28.01 4.10 -5.48
CA LYS A 24 28.61 3.83 -6.79
C LYS A 24 28.16 2.50 -7.41
N ASN A 25 28.10 1.44 -6.60
CA ASN A 25 27.63 0.14 -7.07
C ASN A 25 26.14 0.18 -7.46
N ALA A 26 25.31 0.93 -6.73
CA ALA A 26 23.90 1.12 -7.08
C ALA A 26 23.75 1.91 -8.40
N LEU A 27 24.51 2.99 -8.56
CA LEU A 27 24.57 3.80 -9.78
C LEU A 27 24.93 2.96 -11.02
N GLN A 28 25.98 2.13 -10.91
CA GLN A 28 26.42 1.25 -11.99
C GLN A 28 25.39 0.18 -12.37
N LYS A 29 24.51 -0.21 -11.44
CA LYS A 29 23.43 -1.19 -11.67
C LYS A 29 22.14 -0.55 -12.18
N GLY A 30 22.09 0.78 -12.34
CA GLY A 30 20.89 1.50 -12.74
C GLY A 30 19.89 1.72 -11.60
N ASP A 31 20.27 1.45 -10.35
CA ASP A 31 19.44 1.70 -9.16
C ASP A 31 19.73 3.13 -8.64
N TYR A 32 19.21 4.11 -9.37
CA TYR A 32 19.53 5.52 -9.17
C TYR A 32 18.97 6.07 -7.84
N ASP A 33 17.75 5.68 -7.45
CA ASP A 33 17.15 6.06 -6.16
C ASP A 33 18.05 5.60 -5.00
N ALA A 34 18.45 4.32 -4.99
CA ALA A 34 19.33 3.81 -3.94
C ALA A 34 20.72 4.46 -3.98
N ALA A 35 21.22 4.83 -5.16
CA ALA A 35 22.47 5.56 -5.30
C ALA A 35 22.39 6.95 -4.66
N VAL A 36 21.27 7.67 -4.84
CA VAL A 36 21.01 8.95 -4.16
C VAL A 36 20.98 8.77 -2.65
N SER A 37 20.11 7.89 -2.13
CA SER A 37 19.95 7.73 -0.67
C SER A 37 21.27 7.37 0.01
N LYS A 38 22.05 6.46 -0.57
CA LYS A 38 23.36 6.06 -0.03
C LYS A 38 24.40 7.16 -0.11
N ALA A 39 24.42 7.94 -1.18
CA ALA A 39 25.34 9.07 -1.31
C ALA A 39 24.98 10.17 -0.29
N VAL A 40 23.69 10.48 -0.12
CA VAL A 40 23.19 11.40 0.90
C VAL A 40 23.59 10.93 2.29
N ASP A 41 23.30 9.68 2.66
CA ASP A 41 23.64 9.13 3.99
C ASP A 41 25.16 9.15 4.25
N ARG A 42 25.96 8.89 3.20
CA ARG A 42 27.41 8.99 3.30
C ARG A 42 27.89 10.43 3.49
N LEU A 43 27.26 11.41 2.84
CA LEU A 43 27.61 12.83 2.97
C LEU A 43 27.11 13.45 4.27
N ARG A 44 26.02 12.94 4.85
CA ARG A 44 25.58 13.28 6.21
C ARG A 44 26.60 12.85 7.25
N SER A 45 27.12 11.63 7.14
CA SER A 45 28.11 11.08 8.07
C SER A 45 29.56 11.49 7.78
N SER A 46 29.87 11.83 6.54
CA SER A 46 31.21 12.22 6.09
C SER A 46 31.12 13.26 4.96
N PRO A 47 30.94 14.55 5.28
CA PRO A 47 30.66 15.61 4.31
C PRO A 47 31.70 15.79 3.19
N GLN A 48 32.94 15.36 3.41
CA GLN A 48 34.05 15.45 2.44
C GLN A 48 34.33 14.12 1.73
N ASN A 49 33.40 13.16 1.79
CA ASN A 49 33.59 11.87 1.13
C ASN A 49 33.59 12.04 -0.40
N LYS A 50 34.79 11.96 -1.00
CA LYS A 50 35.02 12.19 -2.44
C LYS A 50 34.13 11.33 -3.35
N GLU A 51 33.93 10.05 -3.03
CA GLU A 51 33.10 9.15 -3.84
C GLU A 51 31.63 9.60 -3.82
N ALA A 52 31.07 9.86 -2.63
CA ALA A 52 29.69 10.31 -2.51
C ALA A 52 29.46 11.69 -3.15
N MET A 53 30.44 12.60 -3.06
CA MET A 53 30.39 13.90 -3.73
C MET A 53 30.34 13.77 -5.26
N GLN A 54 31.00 12.76 -5.82
CA GLN A 54 30.98 12.47 -7.26
C GLN A 54 29.69 11.75 -7.69
N VAL A 55 29.21 10.82 -6.87
CA VAL A 55 28.04 9.98 -7.17
C VAL A 55 26.73 10.78 -7.10
N LEU A 56 26.57 11.64 -6.08
CA LEU A 56 25.28 12.25 -5.79
C LEU A 56 24.68 13.04 -6.97
N PRO A 57 25.40 13.98 -7.64
CA PRO A 57 24.81 14.76 -8.73
C PRO A 57 24.35 13.89 -9.91
N GLN A 58 25.16 12.90 -10.28
CA GLN A 58 24.86 11.99 -11.40
C GLN A 58 23.69 11.07 -11.07
N ALA A 59 23.67 10.50 -9.87
CA ALA A 59 22.59 9.64 -9.41
C ALA A 59 21.26 10.39 -9.35
N PHE A 60 21.27 11.62 -8.84
CA PHE A 60 20.07 12.44 -8.71
C PHE A 60 19.48 12.82 -10.09
N ASP A 61 20.32 13.28 -11.02
CA ASP A 61 19.88 13.61 -12.39
C ASP A 61 19.28 12.39 -13.10
N LEU A 62 19.95 11.23 -13.03
CA LEU A 62 19.46 10.00 -13.65
C LEU A 62 18.17 9.48 -13.00
N ALA A 63 18.04 9.57 -11.68
CA ALA A 63 16.80 9.21 -10.98
C ALA A 63 15.64 10.11 -11.41
N LEU A 64 15.86 11.43 -11.42
CA LEU A 64 14.86 12.42 -11.84
C LEU A 64 14.39 12.16 -13.28
N GLN A 65 15.32 12.03 -14.23
CA GLN A 65 15.00 11.75 -15.63
C GLN A 65 14.25 10.41 -15.79
N THR A 66 14.61 9.40 -15.01
CA THR A 66 13.95 8.09 -15.04
C THR A 66 12.50 8.19 -14.56
N HIS A 67 12.24 8.89 -13.46
CA HIS A 67 10.87 9.10 -12.98
C HIS A 67 10.03 9.96 -13.91
N LEU A 68 10.59 11.04 -14.46
CA LEU A 68 9.90 11.89 -15.43
C LEU A 68 9.53 11.12 -16.70
N ARG A 69 10.44 10.27 -17.22
CA ARG A 69 10.14 9.40 -18.36
C ARG A 69 8.99 8.44 -18.07
N LYS A 70 9.00 7.79 -16.89
CA LYS A 70 7.90 6.90 -16.46
C LYS A 70 6.58 7.64 -16.33
N ILE A 71 6.60 8.90 -15.89
CA ILE A 71 5.41 9.75 -15.84
C ILE A 71 4.88 10.01 -17.25
N ASP A 72 5.76 10.36 -18.21
CA ASP A 72 5.35 10.65 -19.58
C ASP A 72 4.84 9.41 -20.32
N GLU A 73 5.48 8.25 -20.11
CA GLU A 73 4.99 6.94 -20.56
C GLU A 73 3.60 6.62 -19.97
N ALA A 74 3.41 6.87 -18.67
CA ALA A 74 2.13 6.63 -18.02
C ALA A 74 1.02 7.56 -18.55
N LYS A 75 1.31 8.85 -18.83
CA LYS A 75 0.32 9.81 -19.35
C LYS A 75 -0.34 9.33 -20.65
N ILE A 76 0.46 8.75 -21.56
CA ILE A 76 -0.01 8.24 -22.85
C ILE A 76 -0.57 6.82 -22.79
N SER A 77 -0.43 6.13 -21.66
CA SER A 77 -0.96 4.79 -21.46
C SER A 77 -2.50 4.76 -21.48
N ALA A 78 -3.04 3.63 -21.94
CA ALA A 78 -4.46 3.28 -21.88
C ALA A 78 -4.86 2.62 -20.56
N ASP A 79 -3.91 2.41 -19.63
CA ASP A 79 -4.20 1.86 -18.31
C ASP A 79 -5.16 2.78 -17.53
N ALA A 80 -6.27 2.21 -17.06
CA ALA A 80 -7.25 2.91 -16.23
C ALA A 80 -6.65 3.40 -14.90
N LEU A 81 -5.57 2.79 -14.43
CA LEU A 81 -4.88 3.13 -13.18
C LEU A 81 -3.57 3.91 -13.39
N LYS A 82 -3.33 4.45 -14.58
CA LYS A 82 -2.10 5.21 -14.90
C LYS A 82 -1.77 6.33 -13.91
N TRP A 83 -2.79 6.96 -13.32
CA TRP A 83 -2.62 8.02 -12.33
C TRP A 83 -1.95 7.53 -11.04
N GLU A 84 -2.06 6.24 -10.69
CA GLU A 84 -1.29 5.67 -9.57
C GLU A 84 0.20 5.56 -9.91
N THR A 85 0.55 5.25 -11.16
CA THR A 85 1.94 5.28 -11.63
C THR A 85 2.49 6.71 -11.62
N ILE A 86 1.71 7.68 -12.11
CA ILE A 86 2.10 9.09 -12.11
C ILE A 86 2.32 9.58 -10.67
N LEU A 87 1.35 9.32 -9.78
CA LEU A 87 1.41 9.63 -8.35
C LEU A 87 2.68 9.06 -7.70
N TYR A 88 2.95 7.77 -7.92
CA TYR A 88 4.13 7.09 -7.37
C TYR A 88 5.42 7.78 -7.78
N ASN A 89 5.58 8.11 -9.07
CA ASN A 89 6.83 8.70 -9.57
C ASN A 89 7.02 10.14 -9.06
N TYR A 90 5.96 10.95 -8.98
CA TYR A 90 6.06 12.26 -8.34
C TYR A 90 6.40 12.16 -6.85
N GLN A 91 5.83 11.18 -6.14
CA GLN A 91 6.16 10.91 -4.74
C GLN A 91 7.66 10.60 -4.59
N ARG A 92 8.21 9.76 -5.47
CA ARG A 92 9.63 9.41 -5.45
C ARG A 92 10.53 10.60 -5.69
N ILE A 93 10.23 11.43 -6.69
CA ILE A 93 11.01 12.65 -6.95
C ILE A 93 10.99 13.55 -5.70
N ASN A 94 9.83 13.79 -5.12
CA ASN A 94 9.70 14.62 -3.92
C ASN A 94 10.50 14.04 -2.73
N GLN A 95 10.48 12.73 -2.53
CA GLN A 95 11.28 12.03 -1.51
C GLN A 95 12.78 12.22 -1.71
N LEU A 96 13.28 12.01 -2.94
CA LEU A 96 14.71 12.20 -3.25
C LEU A 96 15.14 13.65 -3.02
N SER A 97 14.30 14.61 -3.41
CA SER A 97 14.55 16.03 -3.14
C SER A 97 14.56 16.35 -1.65
N ASP A 98 13.70 15.72 -0.85
CA ASP A 98 13.71 15.84 0.61
C ASP A 98 14.96 15.24 1.26
N GLU A 99 15.44 14.11 0.76
CA GLU A 99 16.70 13.50 1.21
C GLU A 99 17.90 14.44 0.97
N VAL A 100 17.98 15.05 -0.22
CA VAL A 100 19.02 16.03 -0.55
C VAL A 100 18.88 17.30 0.31
N ASN A 101 17.68 17.85 0.43
CA ASN A 101 17.42 19.08 1.20
C ASN A 101 17.76 18.95 2.69
N SER A 102 17.62 17.75 3.25
CA SER A 102 17.95 17.46 4.65
C SER A 102 19.46 17.21 4.88
N CYS A 103 20.30 17.39 3.86
CA CYS A 103 21.75 17.25 3.92
C CYS A 103 22.43 18.56 3.47
N PRO A 104 22.91 19.42 4.39
CA PRO A 104 23.51 20.71 4.04
C PRO A 104 24.71 20.61 3.09
N SER A 105 25.55 19.59 3.25
CA SER A 105 26.69 19.31 2.35
C SER A 105 26.27 18.82 0.97
N CYS A 106 25.05 18.30 0.83
CA CYS A 106 24.50 17.85 -0.44
C CYS A 106 23.97 19.01 -1.29
N LEU A 107 23.52 20.10 -0.67
CA LEU A 107 22.97 21.27 -1.37
C LEU A 107 24.00 22.05 -2.20
N SER A 108 25.29 21.93 -1.88
CA SER A 108 26.36 22.48 -2.73
C SER A 108 26.61 21.66 -4.00
N LEU A 109 26.14 20.40 -4.02
CA LEU A 109 26.31 19.46 -5.13
C LEU A 109 25.06 19.38 -6.00
N VAL A 110 23.88 19.43 -5.38
CA VAL A 110 22.57 19.46 -6.04
C VAL A 110 21.80 20.67 -5.50
N PRO A 111 22.02 21.85 -6.09
CA PRO A 111 21.34 23.07 -5.64
C PRO A 111 19.87 23.02 -6.05
N ASN A 112 18.98 23.41 -5.13
CA ASN A 112 17.54 23.53 -5.36
C ASN A 112 16.89 22.28 -6.00
N PRO A 113 16.96 21.10 -5.35
CA PRO A 113 16.36 19.89 -5.90
C PRO A 113 14.85 20.09 -6.11
N PRO A 114 14.31 19.80 -7.32
CA PRO A 114 12.95 20.16 -7.71
C PRO A 114 11.89 19.43 -6.88
N LYS A 115 10.76 20.09 -6.64
CA LYS A 115 9.58 19.48 -6.03
C LYS A 115 8.34 19.67 -6.88
N TYR A 116 7.58 18.60 -7.00
CA TYR A 116 6.33 18.50 -7.75
C TYR A 116 5.17 18.24 -6.78
N VAL A 117 4.99 19.14 -5.81
CA VAL A 117 3.95 18.97 -4.76
C VAL A 117 2.56 19.10 -5.35
N LYS A 118 2.37 20.07 -6.25
CA LYS A 118 1.08 20.29 -6.90
C LYS A 118 0.70 19.10 -7.76
N GLU A 119 1.61 18.64 -8.62
CA GLU A 119 1.39 17.51 -9.51
C GLU A 119 1.17 16.21 -8.74
N PHE A 120 1.83 16.04 -7.58
CA PHE A 120 1.56 14.93 -6.67
C PHE A 120 0.12 14.97 -6.12
N GLU A 121 -0.34 16.12 -5.60
CA GLU A 121 -1.71 16.25 -5.08
C GLU A 121 -2.77 16.13 -6.18
N ASP A 122 -2.52 16.71 -7.36
CA ASP A 122 -3.40 16.56 -8.53
C ASP A 122 -3.50 15.09 -8.95
N SER A 123 -2.37 14.37 -8.99
CA SER A 123 -2.34 12.93 -9.33
C SER A 123 -3.05 12.07 -8.29
N LYS A 124 -3.02 12.46 -7.02
CA LYS A 124 -3.70 11.77 -5.92
C LYS A 124 -5.22 11.85 -6.07
N TYR A 125 -5.72 13.04 -6.40
CA TYR A 125 -7.14 13.23 -6.74
C TYR A 125 -7.54 12.40 -7.98
N GLN A 126 -6.77 12.50 -9.07
CA GLN A 126 -7.05 11.77 -10.31
C GLN A 126 -7.01 10.24 -10.13
N ALA A 127 -6.09 9.73 -9.32
CA ALA A 127 -6.02 8.30 -8.99
C ALA A 127 -7.24 7.85 -8.17
N ALA A 128 -7.69 8.67 -7.22
CA ALA A 128 -8.90 8.38 -6.45
C ALA A 128 -10.16 8.38 -7.33
N GLU A 129 -10.29 9.34 -8.25
CA GLU A 129 -11.39 9.40 -9.21
C GLU A 129 -11.39 8.19 -10.16
N ALA A 130 -10.23 7.79 -10.69
CA ALA A 130 -10.11 6.60 -11.52
C ALA A 130 -10.57 5.33 -10.77
N ARG A 131 -10.16 5.17 -9.51
CA ARG A 131 -10.62 4.07 -8.65
C ARG A 131 -12.12 4.12 -8.40
N TYR A 132 -12.67 5.30 -8.11
CA TYR A 132 -14.11 5.49 -7.95
C TYR A 132 -14.89 5.04 -9.19
N LEU A 133 -14.49 5.47 -10.38
CA LEU A 133 -15.14 5.09 -11.64
C LEU A 133 -15.05 3.58 -11.93
N LEU A 134 -13.93 2.94 -11.59
CA LEU A 134 -13.80 1.48 -11.67
C LEU A 134 -14.73 0.77 -10.69
N GLY A 135 -14.88 1.31 -9.48
CA GLY A 135 -15.84 0.82 -8.49
C GLY A 135 -17.27 0.90 -8.99
N GLU A 136 -17.68 2.03 -9.57
CA GLU A 136 -19.01 2.19 -10.15
C GLU A 136 -19.24 1.25 -11.34
N ARG A 137 -18.23 1.02 -12.18
CA ARG A 137 -18.31 0.02 -13.24
C ARG A 137 -18.54 -1.38 -12.68
N ALA A 138 -17.79 -1.77 -11.65
CA ALA A 138 -17.96 -3.08 -11.02
C ALA A 138 -19.34 -3.25 -10.34
N LEU A 139 -19.89 -2.20 -9.72
CA LEU A 139 -21.24 -2.27 -9.14
C LEU A 139 -22.33 -2.51 -10.18
N ARG A 140 -22.18 -1.97 -11.40
CA ARG A 140 -23.16 -2.13 -12.47
C ARG A 140 -23.34 -3.58 -12.93
N GLU A 141 -22.35 -4.44 -12.70
CA GLU A 141 -22.46 -5.89 -12.98
C GLU A 141 -23.44 -6.61 -12.03
N ASN A 142 -23.94 -5.92 -11.00
CA ASN A 142 -25.05 -6.30 -10.13
C ASN A 142 -24.96 -7.73 -9.57
N ASN A 143 -23.76 -8.14 -9.14
CA ASN A 143 -23.55 -9.42 -8.50
C ASN A 143 -22.60 -9.28 -7.29
N ARG A 144 -22.66 -10.28 -6.40
CA ARG A 144 -21.91 -10.24 -5.14
C ARG A 144 -20.39 -10.13 -5.34
N GLN A 145 -19.85 -10.80 -6.35
CA GLN A 145 -18.40 -10.80 -6.57
C GLN A 145 -17.93 -9.43 -7.10
N SER A 146 -18.69 -8.84 -8.01
CA SER A 146 -18.40 -7.49 -8.52
C SER A 146 -18.57 -6.41 -7.45
N ALA A 147 -19.53 -6.56 -6.54
CA ALA A 147 -19.69 -5.66 -5.40
C ALA A 147 -18.47 -5.68 -4.46
N LYS A 148 -17.86 -6.84 -4.21
CA LYS A 148 -16.59 -6.92 -3.45
C LYS A 148 -15.44 -6.21 -4.16
N ILE A 149 -15.36 -6.37 -5.49
CA ILE A 149 -14.36 -5.68 -6.31
C ILE A 149 -14.57 -4.17 -6.21
N ALA A 150 -15.81 -3.72 -6.36
CA ALA A 150 -16.17 -2.30 -6.23
C ALA A 150 -15.80 -1.73 -4.86
N TYR A 151 -16.16 -2.44 -3.79
CA TYR A 151 -15.82 -2.06 -2.42
C TYR A 151 -14.31 -1.83 -2.26
N ASN A 152 -13.48 -2.75 -2.77
CA ASN A 152 -12.02 -2.58 -2.71
C ASN A 152 -11.52 -1.38 -3.53
N HIS A 153 -12.12 -1.11 -4.68
CA HIS A 153 -11.81 0.09 -5.45
C HIS A 153 -12.16 1.37 -4.68
N PHE A 154 -13.33 1.43 -4.05
CA PHE A 154 -13.73 2.59 -3.25
C PHE A 154 -12.86 2.77 -2.00
N LEU A 155 -12.49 1.69 -1.29
CA LEU A 155 -11.53 1.79 -0.19
C LEU A 155 -10.16 2.30 -0.67
N LYS A 156 -9.72 1.87 -1.85
CA LYS A 156 -8.48 2.39 -2.42
C LYS A 156 -8.60 3.87 -2.76
N ALA A 157 -9.73 4.29 -3.35
CA ALA A 157 -10.03 5.71 -3.59
C ALA A 157 -10.03 6.51 -2.27
N GLU A 158 -10.56 5.95 -1.18
CA GLU A 158 -10.60 6.62 0.13
C GLU A 158 -9.20 6.80 0.71
N SER A 159 -8.35 5.77 0.60
CA SER A 159 -6.95 5.87 1.01
C SER A 159 -6.16 6.92 0.22
N LEU A 160 -6.56 7.18 -1.02
CA LEU A 160 -5.92 8.17 -1.89
C LEU A 160 -6.47 9.57 -1.61
N TYR A 161 -7.78 9.76 -1.58
CA TYR A 161 -8.40 11.08 -1.41
C TYR A 161 -9.69 10.98 -0.57
N PRO A 162 -9.60 11.03 0.77
CA PRO A 162 -10.74 10.79 1.67
C PRO A 162 -11.91 11.78 1.52
N SER A 163 -11.62 12.99 1.03
CA SER A 163 -12.61 14.05 0.82
C SER A 163 -13.32 13.97 -0.54
N LEU A 164 -13.11 12.89 -1.30
CA LEU A 164 -13.80 12.69 -2.58
C LEU A 164 -15.32 12.58 -2.35
N LYS A 165 -16.07 13.45 -3.02
CA LYS A 165 -17.52 13.56 -2.84
C LYS A 165 -18.24 12.26 -3.21
N GLY A 166 -19.19 11.84 -2.36
CA GLY A 166 -20.02 10.64 -2.58
C GLY A 166 -19.31 9.31 -2.37
N LEU A 167 -18.01 9.33 -2.02
CA LEU A 167 -17.23 8.11 -1.87
C LEU A 167 -17.71 7.22 -0.72
N LYS A 168 -18.02 7.81 0.44
CA LYS A 168 -18.46 7.06 1.63
C LYS A 168 -19.75 6.30 1.37
N ASP A 169 -20.72 6.95 0.72
CA ASP A 169 -21.99 6.33 0.35
C ASP A 169 -21.76 5.14 -0.59
N LYS A 170 -20.86 5.28 -1.58
CA LYS A 170 -20.52 4.18 -2.49
C LYS A 170 -19.79 3.02 -1.81
N ILE A 171 -18.95 3.30 -0.80
CA ILE A 171 -18.35 2.25 0.03
C ILE A 171 -19.44 1.46 0.73
N GLU A 172 -20.42 2.14 1.33
CA GLU A 172 -21.55 1.51 2.00
C GLU A 172 -22.44 0.71 1.03
N ASP A 173 -22.81 1.30 -0.11
CA ASP A 173 -23.59 0.62 -1.15
C ASP A 173 -22.91 -0.68 -1.61
N ALA A 174 -21.61 -0.59 -1.93
CA ALA A 174 -20.84 -1.75 -2.36
C ALA A 174 -20.68 -2.81 -1.27
N TYR A 175 -20.52 -2.36 -0.03
CA TYR A 175 -20.48 -3.25 1.13
C TYR A 175 -21.76 -4.06 1.24
N TRP A 176 -22.92 -3.38 1.27
CA TRP A 176 -24.21 -4.06 1.43
C TRP A 176 -24.57 -4.95 0.24
N ALA A 177 -24.21 -4.56 -0.98
CA ALA A 177 -24.35 -5.40 -2.17
C ALA A 177 -23.45 -6.66 -2.13
N ALA A 178 -22.34 -6.61 -1.38
CA ALA A 178 -21.41 -7.74 -1.23
C ALA A 178 -21.74 -8.66 -0.03
N VAL A 179 -22.50 -8.17 0.96
CA VAL A 179 -22.81 -8.91 2.19
C VAL A 179 -23.71 -10.11 1.89
N LEU A 180 -23.27 -11.28 2.35
CA LEU A 180 -24.14 -12.44 2.51
C LEU A 180 -24.82 -12.33 3.87
N LYS A 181 -26.15 -12.23 3.86
CA LYS A 181 -26.98 -12.27 5.05
C LYS A 181 -27.28 -13.72 5.40
N VAL A 182 -26.94 -14.13 6.62
CA VAL A 182 -27.16 -15.50 7.12
C VAL A 182 -28.09 -15.42 8.32
N VAL A 183 -29.29 -15.98 8.18
CA VAL A 183 -30.24 -16.07 9.29
C VAL A 183 -29.91 -17.32 10.10
N VAL A 184 -29.77 -17.17 11.42
CA VAL A 184 -29.50 -18.28 12.33
C VAL A 184 -30.73 -18.54 13.17
N GLN A 185 -31.35 -19.68 12.91
CA GLN A 185 -32.51 -20.16 13.65
C GLN A 185 -32.04 -20.99 14.87
N PRO A 186 -32.46 -20.63 16.09
CA PRO A 186 -32.12 -21.41 17.28
C PRO A 186 -32.86 -22.75 17.27
N ALA A 187 -32.21 -23.79 17.78
CA ALA A 187 -32.85 -25.10 17.94
C ALA A 187 -33.89 -25.04 19.07
N VAL A 188 -35.13 -25.45 18.78
CA VAL A 188 -36.22 -25.52 19.76
C VAL A 188 -36.22 -26.90 20.42
N ILE A 189 -36.03 -26.95 21.74
CA ILE A 189 -36.16 -28.19 22.52
C ILE A 189 -37.49 -28.18 23.27
N ASN A 190 -38.40 -29.08 22.90
CA ASN A 190 -39.76 -29.16 23.42
C ASN A 190 -39.88 -29.82 24.82
N GLY A 191 -38.76 -30.05 25.51
CA GLY A 191 -38.72 -30.74 26.81
C GLY A 191 -38.09 -29.89 27.92
N ASN A 192 -38.73 -29.83 29.08
CA ASN A 192 -38.27 -29.03 30.23
C ASN A 192 -36.89 -29.45 30.77
N ALA A 193 -36.51 -30.73 30.62
CA ALA A 193 -35.28 -31.27 31.20
C ALA A 193 -33.99 -30.63 30.64
N TYR A 194 -34.01 -30.13 29.41
CA TYR A 194 -32.83 -29.58 28.72
C TYR A 194 -32.96 -28.11 28.31
N ARG A 195 -34.03 -27.44 28.77
CA ARG A 195 -34.33 -26.05 28.39
C ARG A 195 -33.19 -25.10 28.78
N LEU A 196 -32.74 -25.16 30.04
CA LEU A 196 -31.69 -24.26 30.55
C LEU A 196 -30.35 -24.45 29.82
N SER A 197 -29.96 -25.70 29.56
CA SER A 197 -28.74 -26.02 28.82
C SER A 197 -28.82 -25.56 27.36
N ASN A 198 -30.00 -25.67 26.74
CA ASN A 198 -30.22 -25.16 25.39
C ASN A 198 -30.13 -23.64 25.35
N ASP A 199 -30.82 -22.94 26.26
CA ASP A 199 -30.81 -21.48 26.32
C ASP A 199 -29.38 -20.94 26.49
N TYR A 200 -28.59 -21.55 27.36
CA TYR A 200 -27.17 -21.20 27.54
C TYR A 200 -26.37 -21.43 26.26
N PHE A 201 -26.54 -22.58 25.60
CA PHE A 201 -25.83 -22.89 24.34
C PHE A 201 -26.21 -21.92 23.21
N GLN A 202 -27.50 -21.61 23.04
CA GLN A 202 -27.97 -20.64 22.06
C GLN A 202 -27.37 -19.24 22.35
N GLN A 203 -27.29 -18.84 23.62
CA GLN A 203 -26.64 -17.58 24.00
C GLN A 203 -25.15 -17.55 23.62
N GLN A 204 -24.41 -18.65 23.81
CA GLN A 204 -23.00 -18.73 23.39
C GLN A 204 -22.85 -18.61 21.88
N ILE A 205 -23.73 -19.25 21.10
CA ILE A 205 -23.75 -19.10 19.64
C ILE A 205 -24.00 -17.65 19.24
N THR A 206 -25.05 -17.02 19.78
CA THR A 206 -25.39 -15.62 19.47
C THR A 206 -24.23 -14.68 19.79
N ASN A 207 -23.58 -14.84 20.94
CA ASN A 207 -22.42 -14.04 21.32
C ASN A 207 -21.24 -14.23 20.36
N TYR A 208 -20.96 -15.47 19.96
CA TYR A 208 -19.92 -15.77 18.98
C TYR A 208 -20.23 -15.12 17.61
N LEU A 209 -21.47 -15.23 17.13
CA LEU A 209 -21.87 -14.68 15.83
C LEU A 209 -21.86 -13.14 15.83
N ALA A 210 -22.28 -12.50 16.92
CA ALA A 210 -22.24 -11.04 17.06
C ALA A 210 -20.80 -10.48 17.04
N THR A 211 -19.85 -11.27 17.57
CA THR A 211 -18.42 -10.91 17.62
C THR A 211 -17.61 -11.46 16.45
N TYR A 212 -18.24 -12.21 15.53
CA TYR A 212 -17.55 -12.76 14.37
C TYR A 212 -16.98 -11.65 13.48
N ARG A 213 -15.69 -11.76 13.17
CA ARG A 213 -14.95 -10.86 12.26
C ARG A 213 -14.18 -11.61 11.18
N GLY A 214 -14.40 -12.93 11.05
CA GLY A 214 -13.65 -13.78 10.12
C GLY A 214 -13.92 -13.51 8.64
N ASN A 215 -15.06 -12.88 8.31
CA ASN A 215 -15.38 -12.45 6.96
C ASN A 215 -16.15 -11.13 6.98
N SER A 216 -15.57 -10.07 6.42
CA SER A 216 -16.18 -8.74 6.38
C SER A 216 -17.51 -8.70 5.63
N PHE A 217 -17.75 -9.64 4.70
CA PHE A 217 -18.94 -9.72 3.85
C PHE A 217 -19.90 -10.84 4.25
N VAL A 218 -19.86 -11.29 5.50
CA VAL A 218 -20.87 -12.17 6.08
C VAL A 218 -21.42 -11.49 7.33
N ARG A 219 -22.74 -11.37 7.39
CA ARG A 219 -23.44 -10.87 8.57
C ARG A 219 -24.49 -11.89 9.00
N PHE A 220 -24.48 -12.18 10.29
CA PHE A 220 -25.46 -13.06 10.91
C PHE A 220 -26.61 -12.24 11.46
N TYR A 221 -27.82 -12.76 11.28
CA TYR A 221 -29.07 -12.16 11.74
C TYR A 221 -29.86 -13.21 12.52
N THR A 222 -30.64 -12.75 13.49
CA THR A 222 -31.70 -13.56 14.09
C THR A 222 -32.92 -13.60 13.17
N GLU A 223 -33.90 -14.47 13.45
CA GLU A 223 -35.14 -14.52 12.66
C GLU A 223 -36.00 -13.24 12.75
N GLN A 224 -35.76 -12.40 13.75
CA GLN A 224 -36.56 -11.21 14.04
C GLN A 224 -36.01 -9.94 13.37
N GLU A 225 -34.81 -10.01 12.78
CA GLU A 225 -34.08 -8.91 12.13
C GLU A 225 -34.07 -9.04 10.60
#